data_AF-A0A2M8TAR3-F1
#
_entry.id   AF-A0A2M8TAR3-F1
#
_cell.length_a   1.000
_cell.length_b   1.000
_cell.length_c   1.000
_cell.angle_alpha   90.00
_cell.angle_beta   90.00
_cell.angle_gamma   90.00
#
_symmetry.space_group_name_H-M   'P 1'
#
loop_
_entity.id
_entity.type
_entity.pdbx_description
1 polymer ?
#
loop_
_entity_poly.entity_id
_entity_poly.type
_entity_poly.pdbx_seq_one_letter_code
_entity_poly.pdbx_strand_id
1 'polypeptide(L)' 'MKRECIICRKPLKDGIIIKGKGICKNCEKRLINLECGNDFYEYYKNRIKIGIINNLGEKYKNGVSKCIKNP' A
#
# COMPACT_ATOMS: atom_id res chain seq x y z
N MET A 1 5.59 -10.09 19.39
CA MET A 1 4.92 -9.05 18.59
C MET A 1 4.63 -9.59 17.20
N LYS A 2 3.35 -9.76 16.82
CA LYS A 2 2.98 -10.20 15.47
C LYS A 2 2.96 -8.96 14.57
N ARG A 3 3.84 -8.91 13.57
CA ARG A 3 3.78 -7.87 12.54
C ARG A 3 2.54 -8.15 11.68
N GLU A 4 1.79 -7.13 11.32
CA GLU A 4 0.57 -7.27 10.50
C GLU A 4 0.75 -6.55 9.18
N CYS A 5 0.05 -7.04 8.16
CA CYS A 5 0.10 -6.45 6.83
C CYS A 5 -0.65 -5.10 6.83
N ILE A 6 0.00 -4.02 6.41
CA ILE A 6 -0.65 -2.69 6.34
C ILE A 6 -1.84 -2.64 5.38
N ILE A 7 -1.88 -3.55 4.40
CA ILE A 7 -2.97 -3.60 3.42
C ILE A 7 -4.14 -4.43 3.93
N CYS A 8 -3.90 -5.71 4.23
CA CYS A 8 -4.98 -6.66 4.56
C CYS A 8 -5.12 -6.97 6.06
N ARG A 9 -4.28 -6.38 6.92
CA ARG A 9 -4.26 -6.59 8.38
C ARG A 9 -4.09 -8.06 8.84
N LYS A 10 -3.71 -8.96 7.92
CA LYS A 10 -3.38 -10.34 8.26
C LYS A 10 -2.01 -10.42 8.93
N PRO A 11 -1.78 -11.39 9.83
CA PRO A 11 -0.46 -11.60 10.41
C PRO A 11 0.58 -11.86 9.31
N LEU A 12 1.71 -11.17 9.40
CA LEU A 12 2.86 -11.43 8.53
C LEU A 12 3.52 -12.73 8.97
N LYS A 13 3.41 -13.74 8.11
CA LYS A 13 4.28 -14.92 8.13
C LYS A 13 5.47 -14.72 7.18
N ASP A 14 5.19 -14.17 5.99
CA ASP A 14 6.13 -13.91 4.91
C ASP A 14 5.76 -12.61 4.17
N GLY A 15 6.75 -11.97 3.53
CA GLY A 15 6.60 -10.80 2.67
C GLY A 15 7.70 -9.76 2.90
N ILE A 16 7.42 -8.50 2.55
CA ILE A 16 8.38 -7.39 2.68
C ILE A 16 8.08 -6.50 3.89
N ILE A 17 9.13 -5.91 4.46
CA ILE A 17 9.04 -4.96 5.57
C ILE A 17 9.62 -3.62 5.12
N ILE A 18 8.82 -2.55 5.19
CA ILE A 18 9.19 -1.20 4.78
C ILE A 18 8.97 -0.25 5.95
N LYS A 19 10.02 0.45 6.40
CA LYS A 19 9.98 1.36 7.58
C LYS A 19 9.29 0.76 8.82
N GLY A 20 9.59 -0.51 9.13
CA GLY A 20 9.01 -1.21 10.29
C GLY A 20 7.56 -1.69 10.11
N LYS A 21 6.95 -1.45 8.95
CA LYS A 21 5.61 -1.90 8.59
C LYS A 21 5.68 -3.09 7.63
N GLY A 22 4.83 -4.08 7.84
CA GLY A 22 4.82 -5.30 7.03
C GLY A 22 3.83 -5.25 5.87
N ILE A 23 4.19 -5.88 4.74
CA ILE A 23 3.27 -6.25 3.67
C ILE A 23 3.40 -7.77 3.48
N CYS A 24 2.29 -8.50 3.56
CA CYS A 24 2.35 -9.95 3.39
C CYS A 24 2.64 -10.34 1.94
N LYS A 25 3.24 -11.52 1.73
CA LYS A 25 3.60 -12.07 0.40
C LYS A 25 2.45 -12.06 -0.60
N ASN A 26 1.21 -12.25 -0.15
CA ASN A 26 0.05 -12.20 -1.03
C ASN A 26 -0.25 -10.77 -1.53
N CYS A 27 -0.10 -9.76 -0.67
CA CYS A 27 -0.26 -8.36 -1.05
C CYS A 27 0.91 -7.87 -1.90
N GLU A 28 2.13 -8.31 -1.60
CA GLU A 28 3.33 -8.06 -2.40
C GLU A 28 3.17 -8.62 -3.83
N LYS A 29 2.77 -9.89 -3.97
CA LYS A 29 2.47 -10.49 -5.28
C LYS A 29 1.41 -9.72 -6.07
N ARG A 30 0.40 -9.18 -5.40
CA ARG A 30 -0.61 -8.34 -6.07
C ARG A 30 -0.01 -7.01 -6.51
N LEU A 31 0.82 -6.38 -5.68
CA LEU A 31 1.51 -5.12 -5.98
C LEU A 31 2.43 -5.22 -7.19
N ILE A 32 3.24 -6.28 -7.30
CA ILE A 32 4.15 -6.45 -8.44
C ILE A 32 3.41 -6.73 -9.76
N ASN A 33 2.18 -7.27 -9.69
CA ASN A 33 1.36 -7.58 -10.85
C ASN A 33 0.27 -6.52 -11.11
N LEU A 34 0.31 -5.38 -10.41
CA LEU A 34 -0.69 -4.32 -10.56
C LEU A 34 -0.31 -3.40 -11.72
N GLU A 35 -1.20 -3.33 -12.71
CA GLU A 35 -1.10 -2.34 -13.78
C GLU A 35 -1.46 -0.95 -13.26
N CYS A 36 -0.69 0.04 -13.72
CA CYS A 36 -0.87 1.43 -13.34
C CYS A 36 -2.19 1.97 -13.92
N GLY A 37 -2.99 2.66 -13.11
CA GLY A 37 -4.25 3.27 -13.54
C GLY A 37 -5.52 2.45 -13.33
N ASN A 38 -5.42 1.26 -12.71
CA ASN A 38 -6.58 0.51 -12.22
C ASN A 38 -6.98 1.00 -10.81
N ASP A 39 -8.27 0.94 -10.45
CA ASP A 39 -8.80 1.36 -9.13
C ASP A 39 -8.09 0.65 -7.96
N PHE A 40 -7.68 -0.60 -8.18
CA PHE A 40 -6.87 -1.34 -7.22
C PHE A 40 -5.51 -0.67 -6.98
N TYR A 41 -4.81 -0.21 -8.02
CA TYR A 41 -3.49 0.40 -7.87
C TYR A 41 -3.56 1.63 -6.96
N GLU A 42 -4.54 2.51 -7.19
CA GLU A 42 -4.76 3.69 -6.34
C GLU A 42 -5.14 3.30 -4.90
N TYR A 43 -5.97 2.26 -4.71
CA TYR A 43 -6.27 1.72 -3.38
C TYR A 43 -5.01 1.25 -2.64
N TYR A 44 -4.20 0.40 -3.27
CA TYR A 44 -2.99 -0.16 -2.67
C TYR A 44 -1.95 0.94 -2.38
N LYS A 45 -1.73 1.85 -3.33
CA LYS A 45 -0.86 3.02 -3.18
C LYS A 45 -1.29 3.89 -2.01
N ASN A 46 -2.58 4.18 -1.87
CA ASN A 46 -3.09 4.97 -0.76
C ASN A 46 -2.91 4.26 0.59
N ARG A 47 -3.18 2.96 0.66
CA ARG A 47 -2.98 2.16 1.88
C ARG A 47 -1.51 2.11 2.31
N ILE A 48 -0.59 1.93 1.37
CA ILE A 48 0.85 1.94 1.63
C ILE A 48 1.29 3.33 2.06
N LYS A 49 0.87 4.37 1.35
CA LYS A 49 1.20 5.76 1.67
C LYS A 49 0.76 6.13 3.09
N ILE A 50 -0.50 5.85 3.46
CA ILE A 50 -1.00 6.04 4.82
C ILE A 50 -0.22 5.19 5.83
N GLY A 51 0.00 3.91 5.52
CA GLY A 51 0.68 2.98 6.43
C GLY A 51 2.15 3.33 6.71
N ILE A 52 2.85 3.92 5.74
CA ILE A 52 4.26 4.30 5.82
C ILE A 52 4.44 5.75 6.35
N ILE A 53 3.59 6.69 5.92
CA ILE A 53 3.74 8.11 6.26
C ILE A 53 3.17 8.43 7.64
N ASN A 54 2.17 7.67 8.13
CA ASN A 54 1.49 8.05 9.36
C ASN A 54 2.08 7.39 10.62
N ASN A 55 2.78 8.24 11.37
CA ASN A 55 2.52 8.42 12.80
C ASN A 55 1.29 9.31 13.09
N LEU A 56 0.61 9.89 12.10
CA LEU A 56 -0.55 10.77 12.35
C LEU A 56 -1.62 10.58 11.28
N GLY A 57 -2.79 10.06 11.69
CA GLY A 57 -4.01 10.33 10.93
C GLY A 57 -4.19 11.84 10.75
N GLU A 58 -5.01 12.22 9.79
CA GLU A 58 -5.36 13.61 9.45
C GLU A 58 -4.40 14.28 8.44
N LYS A 59 -4.97 14.80 7.34
CA LYS A 59 -4.37 15.68 6.29
C LYS A 59 -3.94 15.07 4.93
N TYR A 60 -4.61 14.03 4.43
CA TYR A 60 -4.60 13.71 2.98
C TYR A 60 -6.00 13.78 2.36
N LYS A 61 -6.62 14.97 2.41
CA LYS A 61 -7.50 15.45 1.34
C LYS A 61 -6.63 16.39 0.51
N ASN A 62 -6.61 16.22 -0.81
CA ASN A 62 -5.81 16.96 -1.83
C ASN A 62 -4.55 16.22 -2.30
N GLY A 63 -4.60 15.70 -3.53
CA GLY A 63 -3.42 15.22 -4.25
C GLY A 63 -3.58 13.86 -4.93
N VAL A 64 -4.66 13.67 -5.69
CA VAL A 64 -4.74 12.59 -6.68
C VAL A 64 -3.89 13.02 -7.88
N SER A 65 -2.59 12.71 -7.86
CA SER A 65 -1.76 12.81 -9.06
C SER A 65 -2.07 11.62 -9.97
N LYS A 66 -3.01 11.89 -10.88
CA LYS A 66 -3.18 11.38 -12.24
C LYS A 66 -2.09 10.38 -12.64
N CYS A 67 -2.41 9.08 -12.63
CA CYS A 67 -1.69 8.15 -13.49
C CYS A 67 -1.98 8.59 -14.93
N ILE A 68 -1.00 9.25 -15.54
CA ILE A 68 -1.05 9.73 -16.91
C ILE A 68 -1.22 8.49 -17.78
N LYS A 69 -2.42 8.30 -18.35
CA LYS A 69 -2.59 7.45 -19.54
C LYS A 69 -2.00 8.21 -20.71
N ASN A 70 -1.09 7.59 -21.43
CA ASN A 70 -0.69 8.08 -22.75
C ASN A 70 -0.18 6.89 -23.58
N PRO A 71 -0.37 6.95 -24.90
CA PRO A 71 -1.60 6.95 -25.69
C PRO A 71 -2.07 5.53 -26.01
#